data_AF-A0A947EXA0-F1
#
_entry.id   AF-A0A947EXA0-F1
#
_cell.length_a   1.000
_cell.length_b   1.000
_cell.length_c   1.000
_cell.angle_alpha   90.00
_cell.angle_beta   90.00
_cell.angle_gamma   90.00
#
_symmetry.space_group_name_H-M   'P 1'
#
loop_
_entity.id
_entity.type
_entity.pdbx_description
1 polymer ?
#
loop_
_entity_poly.entity_id
_entity_poly.type
_entity_poly.pdbx_seq_one_letter_code
_entity_poly.pdbx_strand_id
1 'polypeptide(L)'
;LITDAEELGLNGADLFANGHPWTSEVGLILNFEARGSGGPSYMFMETNRGNEKLLKEFVRAKPTFPVTNSLAYSIYKLLPNDTDLTVFREDQDIEGFNFAFIDDHYDYHSVRDSYERLDRNSLTHQGSYLMPLLLHFSETDLGQLKSLNDEVYFNIPVFDLVNYPFDWIWPMWFLAVGIFFVLLVFGLKKKTLSAKGILKGFIPVLASLLINGSIGYYIWGLLTAVYPEYKDILHGFPYNGHTYILAFVFLSLAVCFWMYRLVKSIALADLLIAPALIWLGICWGVAQYLPGASFFVIPLYALLASLLVMLYQKEPDPLLMWFLALPAVFIYAPFIAMFPVALGLKMMVTATAFTTLGFWLLAPLTARYTGKKILGTISFLGCLAALIIAHFQSDFTPENAKPTSLVYILDTDEKEARWATYEHEPSNWTSATLGKEKIGPDKMNNVIYSKYGSRITYSAKAPIKSIPGPVVTIENDTTLDQKRILEIGIFPQRTVNRLDVYTDKTPVSEASVNGIELSEFYLKQRGTRLFTHYISDNDSTMLKLSIPAGAELNLTLYEASNDLLKHPLMEIPPRPEDNIPMPFVLNDAIITKKTIRH
;
A
#
# COMPACT_ATOMS: atom_id res chain seq x y z
N LEU A 1 1.87 11.24 -22.88
CA LEU A 1 0.65 10.42 -22.99
C LEU A 1 -0.30 10.91 -21.90
N ILE A 2 -1.56 11.16 -22.23
CA ILE A 2 -2.61 11.29 -21.22
C ILE A 2 -3.41 10.00 -21.35
N THR A 3 -3.18 9.09 -20.41
CA THR A 3 -3.87 7.80 -20.39
C THR A 3 -5.33 8.02 -19.98
N ASP A 4 -6.21 7.15 -20.48
CA ASP A 4 -7.62 7.12 -20.11
C ASP A 4 -7.93 5.78 -19.43
N ALA A 5 -8.93 5.77 -18.55
CA ALA A 5 -9.41 4.57 -17.86
C ALA A 5 -8.33 3.75 -17.10
N GLU A 6 -7.31 4.41 -16.53
CA GLU A 6 -6.32 3.79 -15.62
C GLU A 6 -7.04 3.03 -14.48
N GLU A 7 -7.98 3.70 -13.80
CA GLU A 7 -8.67 3.15 -12.64
C GLU A 7 -9.62 1.98 -12.95
N LEU A 8 -9.88 1.74 -14.24
CA LEU A 8 -10.69 0.62 -14.72
C LEU A 8 -9.85 -0.61 -15.09
N GLY A 9 -8.52 -0.52 -14.98
CA GLY A 9 -7.58 -1.59 -15.28
C GLY A 9 -6.50 -1.24 -16.31
N LEU A 10 -5.99 -0.01 -16.29
CA LEU A 10 -4.89 0.46 -17.16
C LEU A 10 -5.22 0.45 -18.66
N ASN A 11 -6.52 0.51 -19.01
CA ASN A 11 -7.01 0.24 -20.35
C ASN A 11 -6.40 1.17 -21.42
N GLY A 12 -6.26 2.46 -21.13
CA GLY A 12 -5.66 3.41 -22.07
C GLY A 12 -4.16 3.18 -22.30
N ALA A 13 -3.43 2.80 -21.25
CA ALA A 13 -2.03 2.43 -21.38
C ALA A 13 -1.87 1.13 -22.17
N ASP A 14 -2.67 0.10 -21.88
CA ASP A 14 -2.70 -1.18 -22.61
C ASP A 14 -2.94 -0.97 -24.11
N LEU A 15 -4.00 -0.23 -24.47
CA LEU A 15 -4.33 0.05 -25.87
C LEU A 15 -3.21 0.82 -26.59
N PHE A 16 -2.58 1.79 -25.93
CA PHE A 16 -1.47 2.52 -26.52
C PHE A 16 -0.26 1.60 -26.69
N ALA A 17 0.19 0.97 -25.61
CA ALA A 17 1.36 0.10 -25.58
C ALA A 17 1.24 -1.04 -26.62
N ASN A 18 0.11 -1.73 -26.66
CA ASN A 18 -0.04 -2.93 -27.47
C ASN A 18 -0.62 -2.67 -28.88
N GLY A 19 -1.22 -1.50 -29.13
CA GLY A 19 -1.90 -1.21 -30.39
C GLY A 19 -1.36 -0.02 -31.19
N HIS A 20 -0.67 0.93 -30.56
CA HIS A 20 -0.29 2.18 -31.22
C HIS A 20 1.11 2.10 -31.89
N PRO A 21 1.29 2.53 -33.15
CA PRO A 21 2.58 2.44 -33.84
C PRO A 21 3.71 3.22 -33.15
N TRP A 22 3.38 4.34 -32.50
CA TRP A 22 4.35 5.16 -31.75
C TRP A 22 4.95 4.46 -30.54
N THR A 23 4.38 3.36 -30.04
CA THR A 23 5.00 2.63 -28.92
C THR A 23 6.44 2.22 -29.25
N SER A 24 6.69 1.82 -30.50
CA SER A 24 8.05 1.46 -30.96
C SER A 24 9.06 2.62 -30.94
N GLU A 25 8.59 3.87 -30.82
CA GLU A 25 9.40 5.08 -30.73
C GLU A 25 9.61 5.54 -29.27
N VAL A 26 8.96 4.89 -28.30
CA VAL A 26 9.09 5.25 -26.88
C VAL A 26 10.33 4.58 -26.28
N GLY A 27 11.28 5.41 -25.85
CA GLY A 27 12.51 4.94 -25.20
C GLY A 27 12.51 4.93 -23.68
N LEU A 28 11.62 5.70 -23.04
CA LEU A 28 11.55 5.88 -21.58
C LEU A 28 10.16 6.41 -21.19
N ILE A 29 9.65 5.97 -20.03
CA ILE A 29 8.44 6.55 -19.42
C ILE A 29 8.79 7.28 -18.12
N LEU A 30 8.27 8.50 -17.98
CA LEU A 30 8.19 9.22 -16.70
C LEU A 30 6.73 9.25 -16.28
N ASN A 31 6.36 8.44 -15.28
CA ASN A 31 5.00 8.30 -14.81
C ASN A 31 4.79 9.06 -13.49
N PHE A 32 3.79 9.94 -13.45
CA PHE A 32 3.51 10.79 -12.30
C PHE A 32 2.14 10.45 -11.74
N GLU A 33 2.13 10.02 -10.48
CA GLU A 33 0.97 9.41 -9.83
C GLU A 33 0.73 9.97 -8.45
N ALA A 34 -0.45 9.68 -7.89
CA ALA A 34 -0.78 10.05 -6.52
C ALA A 34 -1.63 8.98 -5.86
N ARG A 35 -1.22 8.57 -4.66
CA ARG A 35 -1.97 7.63 -3.82
C ARG A 35 -2.40 8.30 -2.51
N GLY A 36 -2.84 9.56 -2.61
CA GLY A 36 -3.14 10.45 -1.50
C GLY A 36 -3.12 11.89 -1.98
N SER A 37 -3.19 12.86 -1.07
CA SER A 37 -3.20 14.29 -1.39
C SER A 37 -1.99 15.05 -0.86
N GLY A 38 -1.06 14.38 -0.18
CA GLY A 38 0.11 15.03 0.41
C GLY A 38 1.34 14.13 0.61
N GLY A 39 2.36 14.71 1.26
CA GLY A 39 3.63 14.06 1.59
C GLY A 39 4.70 14.13 0.49
N PRO A 40 5.91 13.64 0.78
CA PRO A 40 6.99 13.64 -0.20
C PRO A 40 6.66 12.77 -1.40
N SER A 41 7.04 13.24 -2.60
CA SER A 41 6.96 12.44 -3.82
C SER A 41 8.12 11.45 -3.87
N TYR A 42 7.79 10.17 -3.69
CA TYR A 42 8.72 9.06 -3.78
C TYR A 42 8.99 8.72 -5.25
N MET A 43 10.27 8.72 -5.64
CA MET A 43 10.70 8.15 -6.90
C MET A 43 11.06 6.68 -6.72
N PHE A 44 10.59 5.82 -7.63
CA PHE A 44 11.08 4.45 -7.79
C PHE A 44 11.12 4.08 -9.28
N MET A 45 12.07 3.22 -9.66
CA MET A 45 12.25 2.79 -11.05
C MET A 45 11.51 1.50 -11.31
N GLU A 46 10.94 1.35 -12.51
CA GLU A 46 10.38 0.10 -13.01
C GLU A 46 11.21 -0.40 -14.19
N THR A 47 11.78 -1.58 -14.01
CA THR A 47 12.76 -2.23 -14.90
C THR A 47 12.53 -3.73 -14.97
N ASN A 48 12.67 -4.31 -16.17
CA ASN A 48 12.72 -5.77 -16.34
C ASN A 48 14.07 -6.38 -15.97
N ARG A 49 15.12 -5.56 -15.94
CA ARG A 49 16.50 -5.94 -15.62
C ARG A 49 17.07 -4.99 -14.57
N GLY A 50 18.37 -4.71 -14.65
CA GLY A 50 19.10 -3.93 -13.67
C GLY A 50 18.84 -2.43 -13.75
N ASN A 51 18.98 -1.73 -12.63
CA ASN A 51 18.64 -0.30 -12.50
C ASN A 51 19.82 0.68 -12.72
N GLU A 52 21.06 0.19 -12.89
CA GLU A 52 22.29 1.00 -12.80
C GLU A 52 22.28 2.23 -13.71
N LYS A 53 21.92 2.05 -14.98
CA LYS A 53 22.00 3.11 -15.99
C LYS A 53 20.89 4.16 -15.83
N LEU A 54 19.67 3.74 -15.51
CA LEU A 54 18.58 4.67 -15.19
C LEU A 54 18.92 5.50 -13.96
N LEU A 55 19.42 4.87 -12.90
CA LEU A 55 19.86 5.57 -11.70
C LEU A 55 20.95 6.60 -12.03
N LYS A 56 21.93 6.22 -12.86
CA LYS A 56 23.01 7.11 -13.30
C LYS A 56 22.49 8.34 -14.04
N GLU A 57 21.53 8.16 -14.95
CA GLU A 57 20.92 9.29 -15.67
C GLU A 57 20.02 10.13 -14.76
N PHE A 58 19.30 9.53 -13.82
CA PHE A 58 18.54 10.26 -12.80
C PHE A 58 19.45 11.17 -11.95
N VAL A 59 20.61 10.67 -11.51
CA VAL A 59 21.60 11.47 -10.76
C VAL A 59 22.17 12.60 -11.63
N ARG A 60 22.43 12.33 -12.92
CA ARG A 60 22.94 13.34 -13.88
C ARG A 60 21.93 14.45 -14.14
N ALA A 61 20.64 14.14 -14.13
CA ALA A 61 19.56 15.11 -14.25
C ALA A 61 19.48 16.10 -13.07
N LYS A 62 20.12 15.77 -11.93
CA LYS A 62 20.18 16.60 -10.71
C LYS A 62 18.80 17.12 -10.25
N PRO A 63 17.80 16.23 -10.06
CA PRO A 63 16.53 16.64 -9.49
C PRO A 63 16.71 17.23 -8.09
N THR A 64 15.90 18.23 -7.75
CA THR A 64 15.94 18.86 -6.42
C THR A 64 15.19 17.99 -5.41
N PHE A 65 15.74 17.84 -4.19
CA PHE A 65 15.14 17.07 -3.08
C PHE A 65 14.73 15.63 -3.44
N PRO A 66 15.63 14.79 -3.99
CA PRO A 66 15.28 13.41 -4.31
C PRO A 66 14.83 12.66 -3.05
N VAL A 67 13.69 11.96 -3.15
CA VAL A 67 13.18 11.04 -2.14
C VAL A 67 13.02 9.68 -2.81
N THR A 68 13.99 8.80 -2.61
CA THR A 68 14.11 7.52 -3.30
C THR A 68 15.06 6.57 -2.57
N ASN A 69 14.83 5.27 -2.72
CA ASN A 69 15.75 4.23 -2.27
C ASN A 69 15.47 2.91 -3.02
N SER A 70 16.47 2.04 -3.10
CA SER A 70 16.37 0.73 -3.77
C SER A 70 15.44 -0.26 -3.06
N LEU A 71 15.06 0.02 -1.80
CA LEU A 71 14.06 -0.79 -1.09
C LEU A 71 12.63 -0.50 -1.60
N ALA A 72 12.31 0.74 -1.97
CA ALA A 72 10.97 1.13 -2.41
C ALA A 72 10.50 0.29 -3.61
N TYR A 73 11.35 0.13 -4.62
CA TYR A 73 11.03 -0.71 -5.78
C TYR A 73 10.92 -2.20 -5.41
N SER A 74 11.80 -2.70 -4.54
CA SER A 74 11.77 -4.09 -4.09
C SER A 74 10.45 -4.42 -3.38
N ILE A 75 9.90 -3.47 -2.60
CA ILE A 75 8.59 -3.61 -1.96
C ILE A 75 7.48 -3.49 -3.00
N TYR A 76 7.57 -2.51 -3.92
CA TYR A 76 6.54 -2.29 -4.94
C TYR A 76 6.27 -3.56 -5.76
N LYS A 77 7.30 -4.28 -6.19
CA LYS A 77 7.16 -5.59 -6.88
C LYS A 77 6.42 -6.68 -6.10
N LEU A 78 6.36 -6.55 -4.77
CA LEU A 78 5.69 -7.51 -3.89
C LEU A 78 4.24 -7.08 -3.58
N LEU A 79 3.87 -5.85 -3.92
CA LEU A 79 2.51 -5.35 -3.76
C LEU A 79 1.70 -5.72 -5.01
N PRO A 80 0.39 -6.00 -4.86
CA PRO A 80 -0.51 -6.26 -5.99
C PRO A 80 -0.96 -4.93 -6.66
N ASN A 81 -0.06 -3.95 -6.72
CA ASN A 81 -0.35 -2.62 -7.23
C ASN A 81 0.38 -2.44 -8.55
N ASP A 82 -0.31 -1.88 -9.53
CA ASP A 82 0.22 -1.56 -10.84
C ASP A 82 -0.07 -0.08 -11.15
N THR A 83 0.68 0.48 -12.09
CA THR A 83 0.37 1.78 -12.72
C THR A 83 0.45 1.60 -14.23
N ASP A 84 0.10 2.63 -14.98
CA ASP A 84 0.30 2.62 -16.44
C ASP A 84 1.73 2.20 -16.83
N LEU A 85 2.75 2.53 -16.03
CA LEU A 85 4.13 2.12 -16.26
C LEU A 85 4.32 0.59 -16.25
N THR A 86 3.54 -0.13 -15.46
CA THR A 86 3.59 -1.60 -15.42
C THR A 86 3.36 -2.19 -16.81
N VAL A 87 2.36 -1.68 -17.56
CA VAL A 87 2.02 -2.16 -18.91
C VAL A 87 3.21 -1.99 -19.86
N PHE A 88 3.80 -0.79 -19.88
CA PHE A 88 4.96 -0.50 -20.74
C PHE A 88 6.16 -1.38 -20.39
N ARG A 89 6.39 -1.62 -19.10
CA ARG A 89 7.45 -2.49 -18.63
C ARG A 89 7.19 -3.94 -19.05
N GLU A 90 6.04 -4.50 -18.72
CA GLU A 90 5.76 -5.92 -18.92
C GLU A 90 5.61 -6.30 -20.39
N ASP A 91 4.84 -5.53 -21.14
CA ASP A 91 4.43 -5.92 -22.49
C ASP A 91 5.41 -5.45 -23.56
N GLN A 92 6.05 -4.29 -23.34
CA GLN A 92 6.87 -3.62 -24.34
C GLN A 92 8.36 -3.53 -23.96
N ASP A 93 8.74 -4.01 -22.77
CA ASP A 93 10.11 -3.94 -22.25
C ASP A 93 10.66 -2.50 -22.25
N ILE A 94 9.80 -1.54 -21.93
CA ILE A 94 10.13 -0.12 -21.79
C ILE A 94 10.27 0.19 -20.29
N GLU A 95 11.44 0.67 -19.90
CA GLU A 95 11.74 0.99 -18.51
C GLU A 95 11.30 2.43 -18.18
N GLY A 96 11.18 2.76 -16.89
CA GLY A 96 10.74 4.10 -16.49
C GLY A 96 10.90 4.42 -15.03
N PHE A 97 10.43 5.62 -14.67
CA PHE A 97 10.37 6.13 -13.31
C PHE A 97 8.92 6.41 -12.93
N ASN A 98 8.50 5.94 -11.75
CA ASN A 98 7.28 6.37 -11.09
C ASN A 98 7.62 7.46 -10.05
N PHE A 99 6.73 8.44 -9.96
CA PHE A 99 6.78 9.50 -8.95
C PHE A 99 5.44 9.57 -8.22
N ALA A 100 5.38 9.16 -6.97
CA ALA A 100 4.13 9.13 -6.21
C ALA A 100 4.29 9.70 -4.81
N PHE A 101 3.44 10.68 -4.46
CA PHE A 101 3.18 11.00 -3.07
C PHE A 101 2.00 10.15 -2.58
N ILE A 102 2.04 9.78 -1.30
CA ILE A 102 1.22 8.69 -0.74
C ILE A 102 0.59 9.04 0.62
N ASP A 103 0.91 10.22 1.16
CA ASP A 103 0.38 10.66 2.44
C ASP A 103 -1.02 11.28 2.25
N ASP A 104 -1.73 11.48 3.35
CA ASP A 104 -3.15 11.86 3.33
C ASP A 104 -3.99 10.88 2.50
N HIS A 105 -3.64 9.60 2.61
CA HIS A 105 -4.21 8.50 1.84
C HIS A 105 -5.75 8.43 1.92
N TYR A 106 -6.34 8.93 3.01
CA TYR A 106 -7.80 8.98 3.22
C TYR A 106 -8.55 9.82 2.17
N ASP A 107 -7.87 10.68 1.40
CA ASP A 107 -8.48 11.41 0.29
C ASP A 107 -8.56 10.58 -1.00
N TYR A 108 -7.67 9.61 -1.19
CA TYR A 108 -7.55 8.78 -2.40
C TYR A 108 -8.86 8.06 -2.75
N HIS A 109 -9.31 8.13 -4.01
CA HIS A 109 -10.61 7.58 -4.47
C HIS A 109 -11.83 8.01 -3.64
N SER A 110 -11.75 9.12 -2.92
CA SER A 110 -12.88 9.69 -2.21
C SER A 110 -13.35 10.95 -2.92
N VAL A 111 -14.56 11.40 -2.61
CA VAL A 111 -15.08 12.69 -3.12
C VAL A 111 -14.27 13.89 -2.61
N ARG A 112 -13.37 13.66 -1.66
CA ARG A 112 -12.49 14.66 -1.07
C ARG A 112 -11.19 14.83 -1.85
N ASP A 113 -10.92 13.97 -2.83
CA ASP A 113 -9.79 14.17 -3.74
C ASP A 113 -10.05 15.41 -4.60
N SER A 114 -9.60 16.56 -4.11
CA SER A 114 -9.94 17.87 -4.65
C SER A 114 -8.74 18.80 -4.69
N TYR A 115 -8.82 19.81 -5.56
CA TYR A 115 -7.79 20.83 -5.70
C TYR A 115 -7.46 21.51 -4.38
N GLU A 116 -8.46 21.75 -3.52
CA GLU A 116 -8.31 22.45 -2.24
C GLU A 116 -7.54 21.62 -1.21
N ARG A 117 -7.62 20.29 -1.28
CA ARG A 117 -6.96 19.38 -0.33
C ARG A 117 -5.58 18.92 -0.78
N LEU A 118 -5.27 19.03 -2.08
CA LEU A 118 -3.93 18.75 -2.58
C LEU A 118 -2.87 19.69 -1.98
N ASP A 119 -1.91 19.12 -1.25
CA ASP A 119 -0.77 19.84 -0.71
C ASP A 119 0.09 20.42 -1.84
N ARG A 120 0.24 21.75 -1.82
CA ARG A 120 1.01 22.51 -2.81
C ARG A 120 2.49 22.17 -2.76
N ASN A 121 3.04 21.79 -1.61
CA ASN A 121 4.44 21.37 -1.51
C ASN A 121 4.65 20.03 -2.22
N SER A 122 3.71 19.10 -2.05
CA SER A 122 3.71 17.79 -2.72
C SER A 122 3.67 17.93 -4.24
N LEU A 123 2.76 18.77 -4.76
CA LEU A 123 2.69 19.09 -6.20
C LEU A 123 3.98 19.76 -6.71
N THR A 124 4.50 20.74 -5.96
CA THR A 124 5.74 21.44 -6.32
C THR A 124 6.93 20.47 -6.35
N HIS A 125 6.96 19.51 -5.43
CA HIS A 125 8.00 18.49 -5.34
C HIS A 125 7.99 17.57 -6.55
N GLN A 126 6.83 17.07 -6.99
CA GLN A 126 6.73 16.34 -8.27
C GLN A 126 7.22 17.19 -9.46
N GLY A 127 6.81 18.46 -9.51
CA GLY A 127 7.28 19.40 -10.52
C GLY A 127 8.79 19.57 -10.55
N SER A 128 9.46 19.48 -9.39
CA SER A 128 10.92 19.55 -9.29
C SER A 128 11.66 18.32 -9.84
N TYR A 129 10.95 17.21 -10.08
CA TYR A 129 11.47 16.07 -10.83
C TYR A 129 11.22 16.22 -12.33
N LEU A 130 10.01 16.64 -12.72
CA LEU A 130 9.57 16.66 -14.10
C LEU A 130 10.51 17.45 -15.02
N MET A 131 10.73 18.74 -14.73
CA MET A 131 11.47 19.61 -15.65
C MET A 131 12.95 19.21 -15.81
N PRO A 132 13.72 18.93 -14.74
CA PRO A 132 15.10 18.49 -14.88
C PRO A 132 15.23 17.17 -15.65
N LEU A 133 14.33 16.20 -15.39
CA LEU A 133 14.36 14.92 -16.08
C LEU A 133 14.01 15.06 -17.56
N LEU A 134 12.99 15.84 -17.91
CA LEU A 134 12.64 16.08 -19.32
C LEU A 134 13.80 16.73 -20.10
N LEU A 135 14.44 17.76 -19.52
CA LEU A 135 15.58 18.42 -20.16
C LEU A 135 16.80 17.51 -20.29
N HIS A 136 17.04 16.64 -19.31
CA HIS A 136 18.15 15.70 -19.35
C HIS A 136 17.90 14.59 -20.38
N PHE A 137 16.72 13.99 -20.36
CA PHE A 137 16.40 12.87 -21.24
C PHE A 137 16.11 13.28 -22.69
N SER A 138 15.84 14.56 -22.98
CA SER A 138 15.75 15.04 -24.37
C SER A 138 17.09 15.01 -25.11
N GLU A 139 18.21 15.03 -24.38
CA GLU A 139 19.58 15.00 -24.92
C GLU A 139 20.28 13.65 -24.69
N THR A 140 19.60 12.71 -24.03
CA THR A 140 20.15 11.38 -23.69
C THR A 140 19.75 10.36 -24.75
N ASP A 141 20.67 9.46 -25.12
CA ASP A 141 20.33 8.30 -25.95
C ASP A 141 19.50 7.28 -25.14
N LEU A 142 18.18 7.34 -25.32
CA LEU A 142 17.22 6.48 -24.61
C LEU A 142 17.40 4.99 -24.96
N GLY A 143 18.00 4.67 -26.12
CA GLY A 143 18.28 3.29 -26.53
C GLY A 143 19.36 2.60 -25.69
N GLN A 144 20.09 3.37 -24.87
CA GLN A 144 21.18 2.87 -24.03
C GLN A 144 20.84 2.79 -22.54
N LEU A 145 19.58 2.97 -22.14
CA LEU A 145 19.17 3.00 -20.72
C LEU A 145 19.12 1.62 -20.03
N LYS A 146 18.97 0.54 -20.80
CA LYS A 146 18.89 -0.82 -20.27
C LYS A 146 20.22 -1.27 -19.64
N SER A 147 20.15 -1.87 -18.46
CA SER A 147 21.31 -2.48 -17.77
C SER A 147 21.00 -3.91 -17.28
N LEU A 148 22.05 -4.71 -17.11
CA LEU A 148 21.99 -6.00 -16.38
C LEU A 148 22.49 -5.86 -14.94
N ASN A 149 23.07 -4.72 -14.59
CA ASN A 149 23.62 -4.47 -13.27
C ASN A 149 22.64 -3.70 -12.40
N ASP A 150 22.64 -4.03 -11.12
CA ASP A 150 21.84 -3.35 -10.10
C ASP A 150 22.72 -2.56 -9.14
N GLU A 151 22.21 -1.40 -8.75
CA GLU A 151 22.79 -0.52 -7.74
C GLU A 151 21.89 -0.49 -6.51
N VAL A 152 22.52 -0.53 -5.33
CA VAL A 152 21.88 -0.16 -4.07
C VAL A 152 21.95 1.37 -3.98
N TYR A 153 20.83 2.03 -3.70
CA TYR A 153 20.79 3.50 -3.59
C TYR A 153 19.82 3.99 -2.51
N PHE A 154 20.13 5.12 -1.90
CA PHE A 154 19.32 5.71 -0.82
C PHE A 154 19.75 7.16 -0.57
N ASN A 155 18.83 7.97 -0.05
CA ASN A 155 19.13 9.36 0.28
C ASN A 155 19.88 9.52 1.60
N ILE A 156 20.74 10.54 1.66
CA ILE A 156 21.31 11.07 2.90
C ILE A 156 21.26 12.61 2.81
N PRO A 157 20.87 13.34 3.86
CA PRO A 157 20.73 14.80 3.83
C PRO A 157 21.95 15.61 3.35
N VAL A 158 23.16 15.03 3.39
CA VAL A 158 24.42 15.73 3.07
C VAL A 158 24.88 15.49 1.62
N PHE A 159 24.53 14.34 1.03
CA PHE A 159 25.06 13.88 -0.26
C PHE A 159 23.97 13.67 -1.32
N ASP A 160 22.73 14.09 -1.02
CA ASP A 160 21.50 13.86 -1.79
C ASP A 160 21.19 12.37 -2.04
N LEU A 161 21.98 11.68 -2.86
CA LEU A 161 21.84 10.26 -3.20
C LEU A 161 23.18 9.53 -3.16
N VAL A 162 23.25 8.45 -2.39
CA VAL A 162 24.41 7.53 -2.35
C VAL A 162 24.05 6.25 -3.08
N ASN A 163 24.94 5.74 -3.94
CA ASN A 163 24.76 4.46 -4.62
C ASN A 163 26.06 3.63 -4.71
N TYR A 164 25.90 2.31 -4.81
CA TYR A 164 26.99 1.36 -5.09
C TYR A 164 26.46 0.04 -5.69
N PRO A 165 27.29 -0.74 -6.41
CA PRO A 165 26.85 -1.96 -7.08
C PRO A 165 26.36 -3.05 -6.12
N PHE A 166 25.38 -3.85 -6.54
CA PHE A 166 24.89 -5.02 -5.80
C PHE A 166 26.00 -6.02 -5.46
N ASP A 167 27.05 -6.11 -6.28
CA ASP A 167 28.22 -6.96 -6.04
C ASP A 167 28.93 -6.65 -4.71
N TRP A 168 28.74 -5.44 -4.15
CA TRP A 168 29.35 -5.06 -2.87
C TRP A 168 28.56 -5.56 -1.66
N ILE A 169 27.31 -6.01 -1.82
CA ILE A 169 26.45 -6.44 -0.72
C ILE A 169 27.11 -7.53 0.13
N TRP A 170 27.56 -8.62 -0.51
CA TRP A 170 28.21 -9.74 0.18
C TRP A 170 29.58 -9.39 0.74
N PRO A 171 30.51 -8.77 -0.03
CA PRO A 171 31.78 -8.28 0.50
C PRO A 171 31.62 -7.36 1.72
N MET A 172 30.68 -6.42 1.69
CA MET A 172 30.40 -5.52 2.82
C MET A 172 29.84 -6.31 4.01
N TRP A 173 28.95 -7.27 3.79
CA TRP A 173 28.45 -8.07 4.90
C TRP A 173 29.56 -8.93 5.54
N PHE A 174 30.38 -9.63 4.74
CA PHE A 174 31.51 -10.42 5.25
C PHE A 174 32.55 -9.56 5.97
N LEU A 175 32.80 -8.34 5.49
CA LEU A 175 33.68 -7.39 6.17
C LEU A 175 33.11 -6.98 7.54
N ALA A 176 31.81 -6.67 7.63
CA ALA A 176 31.16 -6.36 8.91
C ALA A 176 31.24 -7.54 9.89
N VAL A 177 31.04 -8.77 9.42
CA VAL A 177 31.20 -10.01 10.20
C VAL A 177 32.65 -10.14 10.71
N GLY A 178 33.64 -9.96 9.84
CA GLY A 178 35.05 -10.02 10.19
C GLY A 178 35.43 -8.99 11.25
N ILE A 179 35.02 -7.72 11.06
CA ILE A 179 35.23 -6.64 12.03
C ILE A 179 34.58 -7.01 13.37
N PHE A 180 33.33 -7.46 13.38
CA PHE A 180 32.63 -7.85 14.60
C PHE A 180 33.40 -8.93 15.39
N PHE A 181 33.83 -10.01 14.72
CA PHE A 181 34.58 -11.07 15.40
C PHE A 181 35.94 -10.60 15.91
N VAL A 182 36.65 -9.77 15.15
CA VAL A 182 37.92 -9.16 15.60
C VAL A 182 37.70 -8.32 16.86
N LEU A 183 36.69 -7.44 16.86
CA LEU A 183 36.35 -6.61 18.02
C LEU A 183 35.91 -7.43 19.23
N LEU A 184 35.11 -8.49 19.01
CA LEU A 184 34.67 -9.39 20.06
C LEU A 184 35.85 -10.10 20.73
N VAL A 185 36.73 -10.72 19.93
CA VAL A 185 37.93 -11.41 20.44
C VAL A 185 38.89 -10.43 21.11
N PHE A 186 39.10 -9.26 20.52
CA PHE A 186 39.96 -8.22 21.07
C PHE A 186 39.43 -7.72 22.43
N GLY A 187 38.14 -7.40 22.53
CA GLY A 187 37.52 -6.92 23.75
C GLY A 187 37.53 -7.97 24.87
N LEU A 188 37.32 -9.25 24.54
CA LEU A 188 37.44 -10.35 25.49
C LEU A 188 38.89 -10.52 25.98
N LYS A 189 39.88 -10.47 25.08
CA LYS A 189 41.31 -10.54 25.46
C LYS A 189 41.75 -9.38 26.34
N LYS A 190 41.27 -8.17 26.04
CA LYS A 190 41.54 -6.96 26.84
C LYS A 190 40.75 -6.92 28.16
N LYS A 191 39.82 -7.87 28.37
CA LYS A 191 38.89 -7.93 29.51
C LYS A 191 38.01 -6.67 29.64
N THR A 192 37.87 -5.91 28.56
CA THR A 192 36.89 -4.82 28.47
C THR A 192 35.49 -5.36 28.18
N LEU A 193 35.41 -6.54 27.56
CA LEU A 193 34.20 -7.33 27.44
C LEU A 193 34.20 -8.50 28.42
N SER A 194 33.01 -8.91 28.85
CA SER A 194 32.80 -10.07 29.71
C SER A 194 31.71 -10.97 29.16
N ALA A 195 31.93 -12.30 29.12
CA ALA A 195 30.92 -13.24 28.61
C ALA A 195 29.58 -13.12 29.36
N LYS A 196 29.63 -12.92 30.68
CA LYS A 196 28.44 -12.69 31.52
C LYS A 196 27.74 -11.37 31.20
N GLY A 197 28.49 -10.31 30.92
CA GLY A 197 27.94 -9.00 30.51
C GLY A 197 27.27 -9.09 29.15
N ILE A 198 27.92 -9.74 28.18
CA ILE A 198 27.38 -9.99 26.85
C ILE A 198 26.05 -10.75 26.93
N LEU A 199 26.02 -11.90 27.63
CA LEU A 199 24.80 -12.70 27.77
C LEU A 199 23.65 -11.90 28.40
N LYS A 200 23.95 -11.11 29.43
CA LYS A 200 22.94 -10.23 30.04
C LYS A 200 22.55 -9.06 29.13
N GLY A 201 23.41 -8.64 28.20
CA GLY A 201 23.11 -7.62 27.18
C GLY A 201 22.03 -8.03 26.19
N PHE A 202 21.80 -9.33 25.99
CA PHE A 202 20.67 -9.82 25.18
C PHE A 202 19.31 -9.57 25.84
N ILE A 203 19.23 -9.47 27.16
CA ILE A 203 17.97 -9.31 27.89
C ILE A 203 17.21 -8.06 27.44
N PRO A 204 17.78 -6.83 27.51
CA PRO A 204 17.05 -5.62 27.12
C PRO A 204 16.70 -5.60 25.63
N VAL A 205 17.54 -6.19 24.78
CA VAL A 205 17.34 -6.27 23.33
C VAL A 205 16.15 -7.17 23.00
N LEU A 206 16.17 -8.42 23.45
CA LEU A 206 15.08 -9.37 23.19
C LEU A 206 13.77 -8.94 23.87
N ALA A 207 13.84 -8.40 25.10
CA ALA A 207 12.66 -7.90 25.80
C ALA A 207 12.04 -6.69 25.09
N SER A 208 12.84 -5.70 24.66
CA SER A 208 12.30 -4.55 23.93
C SER A 208 11.71 -4.95 22.58
N LEU A 209 12.37 -5.84 21.83
CA LEU A 209 11.83 -6.35 20.57
C LEU A 209 10.50 -7.09 20.77
N LEU A 210 10.44 -7.99 21.76
CA LEU A 210 9.24 -8.79 22.00
C LEU A 210 8.07 -7.90 22.43
N ILE A 211 8.29 -6.96 23.36
CA ILE A 211 7.25 -6.06 23.86
C ILE A 211 6.77 -5.13 22.73
N ASN A 212 7.69 -4.42 22.06
CA ASN A 212 7.32 -3.45 21.02
C ASN A 212 6.75 -4.14 19.77
N GLY A 213 7.28 -5.31 19.41
CA GLY A 213 6.74 -6.13 18.32
C GLY A 213 5.33 -6.63 18.62
N SER A 214 5.08 -7.09 19.85
CA SER A 214 3.73 -7.52 20.25
C SER A 214 2.75 -6.35 20.28
N ILE A 215 3.14 -5.21 20.86
CA ILE A 215 2.31 -4.00 20.87
C ILE A 215 1.97 -3.59 19.44
N GLY A 216 2.98 -3.42 18.58
CA GLY A 216 2.76 -2.98 17.21
C GLY A 216 1.93 -3.94 16.36
N TYR A 217 2.00 -5.25 16.63
CA TYR A 217 1.18 -6.25 15.92
C TYR A 217 -0.30 -6.20 16.35
N TYR A 218 -0.58 -6.11 17.65
CA TYR A 218 -1.97 -6.19 18.15
C TYR A 218 -2.68 -4.83 18.22
N ILE A 219 -1.96 -3.72 18.15
CA ILE A 219 -2.54 -2.40 18.44
C ILE A 219 -3.64 -1.98 17.48
N TRP A 220 -3.55 -2.31 16.18
CA TRP A 220 -4.60 -1.99 15.24
C TRP A 220 -5.92 -2.70 15.56
N GLY A 221 -5.85 -3.96 16.00
CA GLY A 221 -7.00 -4.71 16.49
C GLY A 221 -7.61 -4.08 17.74
N LEU A 222 -6.79 -3.55 18.66
CA LEU A 222 -7.26 -2.81 19.82
C LEU A 222 -7.90 -1.47 19.43
N LEU A 223 -7.28 -0.70 18.53
CA LEU A 223 -7.81 0.58 18.07
C LEU A 223 -9.16 0.41 17.39
N THR A 224 -9.33 -0.59 16.52
CA THR A 224 -10.60 -0.90 15.86
C THR A 224 -11.63 -1.59 16.78
N ALA A 225 -11.25 -1.99 17.98
CA ALA A 225 -12.19 -2.42 19.02
C ALA A 225 -12.69 -1.23 19.87
N VAL A 226 -11.82 -0.24 20.12
CA VAL A 226 -12.17 0.99 20.84
C VAL A 226 -12.91 1.98 19.95
N TYR A 227 -12.51 2.08 18.67
CA TYR A 227 -13.13 2.90 17.62
C TYR A 227 -13.58 2.00 16.46
N PRO A 228 -14.73 1.31 16.60
CA PRO A 228 -15.21 0.37 15.58
C PRO A 228 -15.39 0.99 14.18
N GLU A 229 -15.68 2.28 14.12
CA GLU A 229 -15.90 3.05 12.89
C GLU A 229 -14.64 3.18 12.02
N TYR A 230 -13.44 2.96 12.57
CA TYR A 230 -12.21 2.91 11.78
C TYR A 230 -12.19 1.74 10.78
N LYS A 231 -13.03 0.72 10.96
CA LYS A 231 -13.22 -0.35 9.98
C LYS A 231 -13.87 0.14 8.69
N ASP A 232 -14.60 1.25 8.75
CA ASP A 232 -15.26 1.85 7.58
C ASP A 232 -14.31 2.75 6.77
N ILE A 233 -13.14 3.09 7.32
CA ILE A 233 -12.05 3.77 6.61
C ILE A 233 -11.22 2.72 5.87
N LEU A 234 -11.69 2.32 4.68
CA LEU A 234 -11.13 1.21 3.90
C LEU A 234 -9.67 1.42 3.46
N HIS A 235 -9.19 2.66 3.44
CA HIS A 235 -7.76 2.99 3.28
C HIS A 235 -6.87 2.34 4.35
N GLY A 236 -7.42 1.99 5.52
CA GLY A 236 -6.66 1.44 6.64
C GLY A 236 -5.80 2.46 7.37
N PHE A 237 -5.99 3.76 7.07
CA PHE A 237 -5.28 4.88 7.68
C PHE A 237 -6.29 5.98 8.06
N PRO A 238 -6.70 6.09 9.33
CA PRO A 238 -7.64 7.12 9.79
C PRO A 238 -6.99 8.52 9.78
N TYR A 239 -7.82 9.56 9.83
CA TYR A 239 -7.40 10.97 9.79
C TYR A 239 -6.36 11.36 10.87
N ASN A 240 -6.39 10.69 12.04
CA ASN A 240 -5.44 10.86 13.14
C ASN A 240 -4.29 9.84 13.13
N GLY A 241 -4.06 9.15 12.01
CA GLY A 241 -3.11 8.05 11.89
C GLY A 241 -1.66 8.42 12.23
N HIS A 242 -1.22 9.62 11.82
CA HIS A 242 0.09 10.15 12.19
C HIS A 242 0.26 10.33 13.71
N THR A 243 -0.80 10.78 14.39
CA THR A 243 -0.80 10.91 15.85
C THR A 243 -0.63 9.55 16.53
N TYR A 244 -1.22 8.48 15.97
CA TYR A 244 -0.97 7.11 16.45
C TYR A 244 0.46 6.64 16.20
N ILE A 245 1.03 6.89 15.01
CA ILE A 245 2.45 6.58 14.75
C ILE A 245 3.32 7.25 15.82
N LEU A 246 3.13 8.54 16.07
CA LEU A 246 3.86 9.29 17.09
C LEU A 246 3.69 8.68 18.49
N ALA A 247 2.46 8.32 18.87
CA ALA A 247 2.18 7.69 20.16
C ALA A 247 2.97 6.37 20.34
N PHE A 248 2.98 5.51 19.32
CA PHE A 248 3.64 4.20 19.41
C PHE A 248 5.15 4.27 19.22
N VAL A 249 5.68 5.29 18.55
CA VAL A 249 7.11 5.64 18.59
C VAL A 249 7.51 6.01 20.02
N PHE A 250 6.77 6.90 20.67
CA PHE A 250 7.02 7.29 22.05
C PHE A 250 6.92 6.12 23.03
N LEU A 251 5.91 5.25 22.85
CA LEU A 251 5.79 4.03 23.66
C LEU A 251 6.98 3.10 23.45
N SER A 252 7.40 2.90 22.20
CA SER A 252 8.54 2.05 21.88
C SER A 252 9.84 2.57 22.50
N LEU A 253 10.06 3.89 22.46
CA LEU A 253 11.18 4.54 23.13
C LEU A 253 11.11 4.37 24.65
N ALA A 254 9.92 4.51 25.26
CA ALA A 254 9.73 4.31 26.69
C ALA A 254 10.11 2.89 27.12
N VAL A 255 9.64 1.89 26.39
CA VAL A 255 9.98 0.47 26.60
C VAL A 255 11.50 0.28 26.47
N CYS A 256 12.12 0.79 25.40
CA CYS A 256 13.57 0.70 25.21
C CYS A 256 14.36 1.30 26.38
N PHE A 257 14.05 2.54 26.79
CA PHE A 257 14.72 3.17 27.92
C PHE A 257 14.52 2.43 29.25
N TRP A 258 13.32 1.91 29.51
CA TRP A 258 13.05 1.12 30.71
C TRP A 258 13.75 -0.23 30.70
N MET A 259 13.82 -0.93 29.57
CA MET A 259 14.56 -2.19 29.47
C MET A 259 16.07 -1.95 29.67
N TYR A 260 16.64 -0.94 29.02
CA TYR A 260 18.05 -0.57 29.21
C TYR A 260 18.37 0.02 30.59
N ARG A 261 17.36 0.41 31.38
CA ARG A 261 17.53 0.78 32.79
C ARG A 261 17.80 -0.43 33.68
N LEU A 262 17.34 -1.63 33.32
CA LEU A 262 17.50 -2.84 34.15
C LEU A 262 18.96 -3.35 34.16
N VAL A 263 19.77 -2.91 33.19
CA VAL A 263 21.14 -3.37 32.96
C VAL A 263 22.22 -2.35 33.33
N LYS A 264 21.94 -1.46 34.30
CA LYS A 264 22.88 -0.39 34.74
C LYS A 264 24.25 -0.88 35.20
N SER A 265 24.37 -2.13 35.64
CA SER A 265 25.60 -2.73 36.15
C SER A 265 26.46 -3.38 35.06
N ILE A 266 26.03 -3.33 33.80
CA ILE A 266 26.74 -3.93 32.66
C ILE A 266 27.57 -2.84 31.97
N ALA A 267 28.79 -3.20 31.57
CA ALA A 267 29.64 -2.31 30.79
C ALA A 267 28.97 -1.94 29.46
N LEU A 268 29.09 -0.69 29.04
CA LEU A 268 28.44 -0.20 27.81
C LEU A 268 28.88 -1.00 26.57
N ALA A 269 30.17 -1.36 26.48
CA ALA A 269 30.71 -2.18 25.40
C ALA A 269 30.05 -3.58 25.34
N ASP A 270 29.76 -4.20 26.49
CA ASP A 270 29.06 -5.49 26.55
C ASP A 270 27.63 -5.37 25.98
N LEU A 271 26.95 -4.23 26.20
CA LEU A 271 25.59 -3.98 25.73
C LEU A 271 25.48 -3.79 24.21
N LEU A 272 26.58 -3.51 23.50
CA LEU A 272 26.58 -3.32 22.04
C LEU A 272 26.73 -4.62 21.26
N ILE A 273 27.17 -5.72 21.90
CA ILE A 273 27.39 -7.00 21.22
C ILE A 273 26.09 -7.61 20.71
N ALA A 274 25.04 -7.63 21.54
CA ALA A 274 23.74 -8.18 21.15
C ALA A 274 23.07 -7.40 19.99
N PRO A 275 22.98 -6.05 20.04
CA PRO A 275 22.59 -5.23 18.90
C PRO A 275 23.36 -5.53 17.62
N ALA A 276 24.70 -5.55 17.69
CA ALA A 276 25.54 -5.77 16.51
C ALA A 276 25.32 -7.16 15.91
N LEU A 277 25.19 -8.20 16.74
CA LEU A 277 24.94 -9.56 16.27
C LEU A 277 23.56 -9.68 15.59
N ILE A 278 22.52 -9.11 16.19
CA ILE A 278 21.18 -9.14 15.59
C ILE A 278 21.15 -8.34 14.29
N TRP A 279 21.81 -7.18 14.24
CA TRP A 279 21.95 -6.41 13.01
C TRP A 279 22.73 -7.14 11.91
N LEU A 280 23.76 -7.91 12.25
CA LEU A 280 24.43 -8.78 11.27
C LEU A 280 23.46 -9.80 10.68
N GLY A 281 22.60 -10.40 11.51
CA GLY A 281 21.56 -11.33 11.07
C GLY A 281 20.49 -10.66 10.20
N ILE A 282 20.05 -9.45 10.56
CA ILE A 282 19.11 -8.66 9.76
C ILE A 282 19.74 -8.29 8.40
N CYS A 283 20.98 -7.78 8.40
CA CYS A 283 21.69 -7.44 7.16
C CYS A 283 21.89 -8.66 6.26
N TRP A 284 22.14 -9.83 6.84
CA TRP A 284 22.19 -11.09 6.10
C TRP A 284 20.83 -11.43 5.47
N GLY A 285 19.75 -11.38 6.24
CA GLY A 285 18.40 -11.68 5.74
C GLY A 285 17.97 -10.71 4.65
N VAL A 286 18.24 -9.42 4.83
CA VAL A 286 17.99 -8.40 3.82
C VAL A 286 18.82 -8.65 2.56
N ALA A 287 20.12 -8.95 2.68
CA ALA A 287 20.95 -9.29 1.53
C ALA A 287 20.45 -10.51 0.73
N GLN A 288 19.79 -11.47 1.38
CA GLN A 288 19.23 -12.65 0.72
C GLN A 288 17.87 -12.40 0.06
N TYR A 289 16.96 -11.72 0.76
CA TYR A 289 15.55 -11.65 0.36
C TYR A 289 15.11 -10.29 -0.17
N LEU A 290 15.82 -9.22 0.19
CA LEU A 290 15.50 -7.83 -0.15
C LEU A 290 16.79 -7.03 -0.41
N PRO A 291 17.61 -7.40 -1.42
CA PRO A 291 18.94 -6.82 -1.64
C PRO A 291 18.91 -5.29 -1.82
N GLY A 292 17.79 -4.73 -2.29
CA GLY A 292 17.58 -3.29 -2.34
C GLY A 292 17.64 -2.57 -0.99
N ALA A 293 17.52 -3.25 0.15
CA ALA A 293 17.71 -2.67 1.49
C ALA A 293 19.11 -2.89 2.09
N SER A 294 20.06 -3.46 1.35
CA SER A 294 21.38 -3.81 1.89
C SER A 294 22.22 -2.61 2.38
N PHE A 295 21.82 -1.37 2.06
CA PHE A 295 22.38 -0.15 2.68
C PHE A 295 22.18 -0.08 4.20
N PHE A 296 21.34 -0.94 4.77
CA PHE A 296 21.20 -1.16 6.20
C PHE A 296 22.49 -1.59 6.92
N VAL A 297 23.49 -2.10 6.18
CA VAL A 297 24.82 -2.40 6.71
C VAL A 297 25.60 -1.14 7.12
N ILE A 298 25.28 0.04 6.57
CA ILE A 298 26.02 1.27 6.80
C ILE A 298 25.89 1.74 8.27
N PRO A 299 24.70 1.82 8.87
CA PRO A 299 24.59 2.10 10.30
C PRO A 299 25.20 1.02 11.19
N LEU A 300 25.24 -0.23 10.74
CA LEU A 300 25.94 -1.30 11.46
C LEU A 300 27.45 -1.04 11.52
N TYR A 301 28.08 -0.58 10.43
CA TYR A 301 29.48 -0.18 10.48
C TYR A 301 29.74 0.94 11.49
N ALA A 302 28.82 1.90 11.59
CA ALA A 302 28.94 2.99 12.53
C ALA A 302 28.76 2.52 14.00
N LEU A 303 27.90 1.52 14.23
CA LEU A 303 27.79 0.81 15.51
C LEU A 303 29.09 0.04 15.85
N LEU A 304 29.68 -0.67 14.89
CA LEU A 304 30.96 -1.39 15.07
C LEU A 304 32.12 -0.42 15.35
N ALA A 305 32.15 0.74 14.68
CA ALA A 305 33.11 1.79 14.96
C ALA A 305 32.93 2.35 16.38
N SER A 306 31.68 2.57 16.82
CA SER A 306 31.38 2.99 18.19
C SER A 306 31.87 1.96 19.21
N LEU A 307 31.65 0.67 18.94
CA LEU A 307 32.18 -0.42 19.75
C LEU A 307 33.71 -0.37 19.82
N LEU A 308 34.41 -0.22 18.69
CA LEU A 308 35.86 -0.09 18.66
C LEU A 308 36.35 1.05 19.59
N VAL A 309 35.75 2.24 19.49
CA VAL A 309 36.12 3.37 20.36
C VAL A 309 35.92 3.01 21.83
N MET A 310 34.79 2.39 22.19
CA MET A 310 34.51 1.98 23.58
C MET A 310 35.43 0.87 24.12
N LEU A 311 36.03 0.05 23.24
CA LEU A 311 37.04 -0.93 23.65
C LEU A 311 38.38 -0.26 23.99
N TYR A 312 38.66 0.92 23.45
CA TYR A 312 39.89 1.68 23.72
C TYR A 312 39.71 2.76 24.79
N GLN A 313 38.56 3.42 24.82
CA GLN A 313 38.27 4.58 25.64
C GLN A 313 37.17 4.25 26.64
N LYS A 314 37.44 4.43 27.95
CA LYS A 314 36.43 4.26 29.00
C LYS A 314 35.31 5.30 28.90
N GLU A 315 35.67 6.52 28.54
CA GLU A 315 34.75 7.64 28.35
C GLU A 315 34.99 8.24 26.97
N PRO A 316 34.36 7.69 25.92
CA PRO A 316 34.50 8.22 24.57
C PRO A 316 33.94 9.64 24.48
N ASP A 317 34.46 10.43 23.55
CA ASP A 317 33.93 11.77 23.27
C ASP A 317 32.45 11.69 22.84
N PRO A 318 31.52 12.43 23.49
CA PRO A 318 30.10 12.39 23.14
C PRO A 318 29.79 12.87 21.72
N LEU A 319 30.54 13.85 21.19
CA LEU A 319 30.32 14.37 19.83
C LEU A 319 30.71 13.32 18.78
N LEU A 320 31.79 12.58 18.99
CA LEU A 320 32.17 11.46 18.15
C LEU A 320 31.10 10.36 18.15
N MET A 321 30.58 9.98 19.31
CA MET A 321 29.50 8.98 19.40
C MET A 321 28.22 9.47 18.72
N TRP A 322 27.95 10.78 18.78
CA TRP A 322 26.82 11.38 18.10
C TRP A 322 26.99 11.36 16.58
N PHE A 323 28.17 11.71 16.10
CA PHE A 323 28.52 11.64 14.69
C PHE A 323 28.39 10.21 14.13
N LEU A 324 28.90 9.21 14.86
CA LEU A 324 28.75 7.80 14.46
C LEU A 324 27.30 7.29 14.52
N ALA A 325 26.41 7.98 15.24
CA ALA A 325 25.00 7.62 15.31
C ALA A 325 24.16 8.23 14.17
N LEU A 326 24.66 9.26 13.47
CA LEU A 326 23.94 9.95 12.41
C LEU A 326 23.45 9.04 11.28
N PRO A 327 24.24 8.07 10.76
CA PRO A 327 23.77 7.18 9.71
C PRO A 327 22.52 6.41 10.13
N ALA A 328 22.41 6.02 11.40
CA ALA A 328 21.22 5.34 11.90
C ALA A 328 19.97 6.23 11.82
N VAL A 329 20.08 7.50 12.20
CA VAL A 329 18.95 8.44 12.14
C VAL A 329 18.56 8.73 10.69
N PHE A 330 19.53 9.08 9.85
CA PHE A 330 19.25 9.48 8.47
C PHE A 330 18.70 8.33 7.61
N ILE A 331 19.15 7.11 7.85
CA ILE A 331 18.74 5.95 7.05
C ILE A 331 17.48 5.30 7.63
N TYR A 332 17.37 5.11 8.96
CA TYR A 332 16.25 4.34 9.52
C TYR A 332 15.02 5.15 9.90
N ALA A 333 15.19 6.40 10.35
CA ALA A 333 14.05 7.19 10.83
C ALA A 333 12.93 7.36 9.79
N PRO A 334 13.22 7.56 8.49
CA PRO A 334 12.15 7.67 7.48
C PRO A 334 11.24 6.44 7.41
N PHE A 335 11.78 5.23 7.60
CA PHE A 335 11.02 3.98 7.53
C PHE A 335 10.01 3.81 8.67
N ILE A 336 10.18 4.52 9.79
CA ILE A 336 9.25 4.47 10.93
C ILE A 336 7.85 4.94 10.52
N ALA A 337 7.77 6.03 9.76
CA ALA A 337 6.49 6.58 9.28
C ALA A 337 6.11 6.04 7.90
N MET A 338 7.09 5.83 7.00
CA MET A 338 6.83 5.43 5.61
C MET A 338 5.99 4.16 5.50
N PHE A 339 6.29 3.11 6.29
CA PHE A 339 5.59 1.83 6.17
C PHE A 339 4.11 1.88 6.62
N PRO A 340 3.76 2.40 7.80
CA PRO A 340 2.35 2.54 8.18
C PRO A 340 1.57 3.49 7.26
N VAL A 341 2.20 4.54 6.74
CA VAL A 341 1.55 5.44 5.76
C VAL A 341 1.27 4.68 4.45
N ALA A 342 2.26 3.97 3.90
CA ALA A 342 2.10 3.25 2.64
C ALA A 342 1.15 2.04 2.71
N LEU A 343 1.12 1.34 3.86
CA LEU A 343 0.46 0.04 4.02
C LEU A 343 -0.71 0.04 5.02
N GLY A 344 -1.03 1.20 5.61
CA GLY A 344 -2.05 1.37 6.63
C GLY A 344 -1.57 1.04 8.06
N LEU A 345 -2.34 1.48 9.07
CA LEU A 345 -2.01 1.29 10.49
C LEU A 345 -2.02 -0.16 10.95
N LYS A 346 -2.57 -1.09 10.15
CA LYS A 346 -2.39 -2.53 10.37
C LYS A 346 -0.91 -2.93 10.41
N MET A 347 -0.04 -2.16 9.76
CA MET A 347 1.40 -2.36 9.76
C MET A 347 2.12 -1.59 10.88
N MET A 348 1.44 -1.16 11.95
CA MET A 348 2.08 -0.44 13.07
C MET A 348 3.27 -1.17 13.70
N VAL A 349 3.34 -2.51 13.55
CA VAL A 349 4.50 -3.32 13.91
C VAL A 349 5.80 -2.85 13.25
N THR A 350 5.74 -2.29 12.04
CA THR A 350 6.93 -1.75 11.37
C THR A 350 7.43 -0.51 12.10
N ALA A 351 6.56 0.44 12.46
CA ALA A 351 6.94 1.62 13.23
C ALA A 351 7.59 1.26 14.58
N THR A 352 6.97 0.35 15.34
CA THR A 352 7.49 -0.05 16.65
C THR A 352 8.79 -0.87 16.53
N ALA A 353 8.90 -1.75 15.54
CA ALA A 353 10.11 -2.52 15.27
C ALA A 353 11.25 -1.60 14.79
N PHE A 354 11.04 -0.74 13.79
CA PHE A 354 12.05 0.20 13.29
C PHE A 354 12.49 1.20 14.37
N THR A 355 11.59 1.67 15.23
CA THR A 355 11.96 2.49 16.40
C THR A 355 12.89 1.73 17.35
N THR A 356 12.60 0.45 17.60
CA THR A 356 13.39 -0.42 18.48
C THR A 356 14.76 -0.73 17.89
N LEU A 357 14.80 -1.13 16.62
CA LEU A 357 16.02 -1.42 15.86
C LEU A 357 16.91 -0.19 15.73
N GLY A 358 16.32 0.97 15.42
CA GLY A 358 16.99 2.26 15.41
C GLY A 358 17.56 2.62 16.78
N PHE A 359 16.78 2.43 17.86
CA PHE A 359 17.26 2.65 19.23
C PHE A 359 18.52 1.83 19.55
N TRP A 360 18.63 0.60 19.05
CA TRP A 360 19.81 -0.24 19.26
C TRP A 360 21.05 0.27 18.51
N LEU A 361 20.88 0.84 17.31
CA LEU A 361 21.98 1.52 16.61
C LEU A 361 22.43 2.76 17.37
N LEU A 362 21.50 3.42 18.06
CA LEU A 362 21.76 4.58 18.94
C LEU A 362 22.21 4.17 20.35
N ALA A 363 22.33 2.89 20.66
CA ALA A 363 22.75 2.39 21.97
C ALA A 363 24.06 3.01 22.49
N PRO A 364 25.08 3.32 21.67
CA PRO A 364 26.29 4.00 22.12
C PRO A 364 26.00 5.32 22.86
N LEU A 365 24.93 6.03 22.48
CA LEU A 365 24.46 7.26 23.11
C LEU A 365 23.45 6.99 24.23
N THR A 366 22.40 6.24 23.93
CA THR A 366 21.23 6.09 24.81
C THR A 366 21.55 5.23 26.03
N ALA A 367 22.41 4.23 25.89
CA ALA A 367 22.80 3.36 27.00
C ALA A 367 23.84 4.02 27.93
N ARG A 368 24.55 5.06 27.50
CA ARG A 368 25.42 5.88 28.38
C ARG A 368 24.63 6.79 29.31
N TYR A 369 23.51 7.34 28.83
CA TYR A 369 22.72 8.31 29.58
C TYR A 369 22.22 7.75 30.91
N THR A 370 22.46 8.45 32.03
CA THR A 370 22.12 7.96 33.38
C THR A 370 20.63 8.13 33.72
N GLY A 371 19.99 9.16 33.16
CA GLY A 371 18.59 9.51 33.36
C GLY A 371 17.58 8.68 32.56
N LYS A 372 17.86 7.41 32.23
CA LYS A 372 16.97 6.56 31.41
C LYS A 372 15.55 6.46 31.96
N LYS A 373 15.38 6.49 33.29
CA LYS A 373 14.04 6.53 33.92
C LYS A 373 13.29 7.77 33.49
N ILE A 374 13.95 8.93 33.52
CA ILE A 374 13.35 10.22 33.17
C ILE A 374 12.97 10.22 31.69
N LEU A 375 13.90 9.84 30.79
CA LEU A 375 13.59 9.77 29.35
C LEU A 375 12.47 8.77 29.06
N GLY A 376 12.51 7.58 29.65
CA GLY A 376 11.43 6.61 29.48
C GLY A 376 10.08 7.13 30.00
N THR A 377 10.07 7.84 31.13
CA THR A 377 8.86 8.48 31.66
C THR A 377 8.38 9.63 30.77
N ILE A 378 9.27 10.49 30.27
CA ILE A 378 8.92 11.58 29.34
C ILE A 378 8.35 11.00 28.04
N SER A 379 9.00 9.98 27.46
CA SER A 379 8.48 9.30 26.27
C SER A 379 7.12 8.67 26.56
N PHE A 380 6.92 8.03 27.71
CA PHE A 380 5.61 7.50 28.07
C PHE A 380 4.54 8.59 28.22
N LEU A 381 4.87 9.72 28.85
CA LEU A 381 3.96 10.88 28.93
C LEU A 381 3.67 11.45 27.55
N GLY A 382 4.65 11.48 26.64
CA GLY A 382 4.46 11.85 25.23
C GLY A 382 3.50 10.89 24.51
N CYS A 383 3.61 9.58 24.75
CA CYS A 383 2.64 8.60 24.26
C CYS A 383 1.22 8.89 24.80
N LEU A 384 1.07 9.11 26.10
CA LEU A 384 -0.24 9.45 26.68
C LEU A 384 -0.81 10.74 26.08
N ALA A 385 0.01 11.78 25.94
CA ALA A 385 -0.40 13.03 25.32
C ALA A 385 -0.85 12.82 23.86
N ALA A 386 -0.08 12.06 23.07
CA ALA A 386 -0.45 11.74 21.69
C ALA A 386 -1.73 10.90 21.60
N LEU A 387 -1.93 9.92 22.49
CA LEU A 387 -3.18 9.14 22.53
C LEU A 387 -4.39 9.99 22.91
N ILE A 388 -4.23 10.96 23.84
CA ILE A 388 -5.27 11.92 24.20
C ILE A 388 -5.61 12.80 22.99
N ILE A 389 -4.60 13.32 22.29
CA ILE A 389 -4.80 14.12 21.07
C ILE A 389 -5.52 13.28 20.00
N ALA A 390 -5.08 12.04 19.77
CA ALA A 390 -5.70 11.13 18.81
C ALA A 390 -7.17 10.85 19.16
N HIS A 391 -7.50 10.69 20.45
CA HIS A 391 -8.87 10.55 20.91
C HIS A 391 -9.72 11.80 20.61
N PHE A 392 -9.22 13.00 20.88
CA PHE A 392 -9.96 14.23 20.53
C PHE A 392 -10.08 14.47 19.02
N GLN A 393 -9.29 13.75 18.20
CA GLN A 393 -9.34 13.78 16.74
C GLN A 393 -10.07 12.56 16.15
N SER A 394 -10.66 11.67 16.97
CA SER A 394 -11.28 10.45 16.47
C SER A 394 -12.66 10.65 15.87
N ASP A 395 -13.36 11.71 16.28
CA ASP A 395 -14.72 12.00 15.84
C ASP A 395 -14.74 12.51 14.40
N PHE A 396 -15.85 12.24 13.70
CA PHE A 396 -16.04 12.69 12.32
C PHE A 396 -16.58 14.12 12.28
N THR A 397 -16.06 14.90 11.34
CA THR A 397 -16.45 16.30 11.07
C THR A 397 -16.63 16.49 9.56
N PRO A 398 -17.17 17.63 9.09
CA PRO A 398 -17.20 17.94 7.66
C PRO A 398 -15.82 17.89 6.98
N GLU A 399 -14.74 18.14 7.72
CA GLU A 399 -13.35 18.05 7.24
C GLU A 399 -12.79 16.61 7.27
N ASN A 400 -13.22 15.82 8.24
CA ASN A 400 -12.82 14.43 8.49
C ASN A 400 -14.06 13.55 8.48
N ALA A 401 -14.65 13.36 7.30
CA ALA A 401 -15.99 12.81 7.16
C ALA A 401 -16.03 11.27 7.27
N LYS A 402 -17.13 10.72 7.78
CA LYS A 402 -17.34 9.28 7.87
C LYS A 402 -17.67 8.67 6.50
N PRO A 403 -16.91 7.67 6.03
CA PRO A 403 -17.30 6.89 4.86
C PRO A 403 -18.58 6.11 5.13
N THR A 404 -19.61 6.34 4.32
CA THR A 404 -20.94 5.75 4.49
C THR A 404 -21.45 5.22 3.16
N SER A 405 -22.17 4.10 3.18
CA SER A 405 -22.61 3.42 1.96
C SER A 405 -24.05 2.96 2.00
N LEU A 406 -24.74 3.12 0.88
CA LEU A 406 -26.11 2.69 0.67
C LEU A 406 -26.29 2.29 -0.79
N VAL A 407 -26.82 1.09 -1.00
CA VAL A 407 -27.22 0.61 -2.33
C VAL A 407 -28.62 0.02 -2.27
N TYR A 408 -29.38 0.19 -3.35
CA TYR A 408 -30.64 -0.47 -3.59
C TYR A 408 -30.42 -1.65 -4.53
N ILE A 409 -30.84 -2.84 -4.16
CA ILE A 409 -30.70 -4.05 -4.99
C ILE A 409 -32.09 -4.59 -5.28
N LEU A 410 -32.45 -4.69 -6.55
CA LEU A 410 -33.70 -5.28 -7.05
C LEU A 410 -33.39 -6.55 -7.83
N ASP A 411 -33.83 -7.69 -7.32
CA ASP A 411 -33.91 -8.92 -8.08
C ASP A 411 -35.15 -8.88 -8.97
N THR A 412 -34.92 -8.75 -10.28
CA THR A 412 -36.02 -8.62 -11.25
C THR A 412 -36.73 -9.94 -11.55
N ASP A 413 -36.09 -11.07 -11.24
CA ASP A 413 -36.67 -12.40 -11.44
C ASP A 413 -37.57 -12.76 -10.25
N GLU A 414 -37.04 -12.61 -9.03
CA GLU A 414 -37.76 -12.93 -7.79
C GLU A 414 -38.71 -11.80 -7.34
N LYS A 415 -38.56 -10.61 -7.94
CA LYS A 415 -39.27 -9.37 -7.55
C LYS A 415 -39.05 -9.03 -6.08
N GLU A 416 -37.82 -9.20 -5.60
CA GLU A 416 -37.42 -8.83 -4.25
C GLU A 416 -36.49 -7.62 -4.28
N ALA A 417 -36.70 -6.69 -3.35
CA ALA A 417 -35.86 -5.51 -3.20
C ALA A 417 -35.22 -5.43 -1.82
N ARG A 418 -33.99 -4.94 -1.77
CA ARG A 418 -33.22 -4.81 -0.53
C ARG A 418 -32.41 -3.50 -0.50
N TRP A 419 -32.31 -2.94 0.70
CA TRP A 419 -31.29 -1.98 1.04
C TRP A 419 -30.05 -2.73 1.51
N ALA A 420 -28.87 -2.29 1.12
CA ALA A 420 -27.62 -2.86 1.59
C ALA A 420 -26.57 -1.79 1.84
N THR A 421 -25.64 -2.09 2.75
CA THR A 421 -24.50 -1.24 3.10
C THR A 421 -23.25 -2.08 3.30
N TYR A 422 -22.11 -1.51 2.97
CA TYR A 422 -20.78 -2.04 3.28
C TYR A 422 -20.30 -1.61 4.67
N GLU A 423 -20.99 -0.67 5.34
CA GLU A 423 -20.62 -0.18 6.67
C GLU A 423 -20.62 -1.30 7.72
N HIS A 424 -19.51 -1.41 8.44
CA HIS A 424 -19.35 -2.18 9.66
C HIS A 424 -20.09 -1.54 10.83
N GLU A 425 -20.08 -0.21 10.92
CA GLU A 425 -20.81 0.57 11.92
C GLU A 425 -21.77 1.57 11.26
N PRO A 426 -22.98 1.12 10.86
CA PRO A 426 -23.91 1.93 10.09
C PRO A 426 -24.22 3.26 10.78
N SER A 427 -23.95 4.36 10.07
CA SER A 427 -24.27 5.72 10.50
C SER A 427 -25.76 5.92 10.78
N ASN A 428 -26.11 7.03 11.43
CA ASN A 428 -27.50 7.41 11.66
C ASN A 428 -28.27 7.56 10.33
N TRP A 429 -27.63 8.11 9.31
CA TRP A 429 -28.21 8.28 7.97
C TRP A 429 -28.51 6.93 7.31
N THR A 430 -27.53 6.03 7.28
CA THR A 430 -27.68 4.69 6.69
C THR A 430 -28.68 3.82 7.48
N SER A 431 -28.63 3.90 8.81
CA SER A 431 -29.55 3.19 9.69
C SER A 431 -31.00 3.65 9.55
N ALA A 432 -31.25 4.91 9.22
CA ALA A 432 -32.60 5.42 8.96
C ALA A 432 -33.25 4.73 7.76
N THR A 433 -32.48 4.40 6.72
CA THR A 433 -32.98 3.71 5.52
C THR A 433 -33.06 2.18 5.71
N LEU A 434 -32.06 1.56 6.35
CA LEU A 434 -32.06 0.12 6.62
C LEU A 434 -33.16 -0.30 7.62
N GLY A 435 -33.54 0.59 8.55
CA GLY A 435 -34.46 0.26 9.62
C GLY A 435 -33.84 -0.66 10.69
N LYS A 436 -34.71 -1.25 11.52
CA LYS A 436 -34.30 -2.03 12.71
C LYS A 436 -33.98 -3.49 12.41
N GLU A 437 -34.59 -4.08 11.39
CA GLU A 437 -34.45 -5.51 11.04
C GLU A 437 -33.29 -5.72 10.05
N LYS A 438 -32.05 -5.52 10.52
CA LYS A 438 -30.84 -5.73 9.73
C LYS A 438 -30.46 -7.21 9.70
N ILE A 439 -30.16 -7.72 8.51
CA ILE A 439 -29.62 -9.07 8.28
C ILE A 439 -28.12 -8.92 8.06
N GLY A 440 -27.32 -9.68 8.83
CA GLY A 440 -25.86 -9.69 8.75
C GLY A 440 -25.30 -10.38 7.49
N PRO A 441 -23.97 -10.46 7.37
CA PRO A 441 -23.27 -10.78 6.12
C PRO A 441 -23.45 -12.23 5.64
N ASP A 442 -23.79 -13.18 6.51
CA ASP A 442 -23.84 -14.63 6.21
C ASP A 442 -24.97 -15.04 5.22
N LYS A 443 -25.79 -14.11 4.72
CA LYS A 443 -26.92 -14.40 3.83
C LYS A 443 -26.86 -13.76 2.44
N MET A 444 -25.79 -13.03 2.09
CA MET A 444 -25.65 -12.47 0.75
C MET A 444 -24.29 -12.84 0.14
N ASN A 445 -24.32 -13.61 -0.95
CA ASN A 445 -23.16 -13.75 -1.82
C ASN A 445 -22.84 -12.39 -2.46
N ASN A 446 -21.57 -12.13 -2.76
CA ASN A 446 -21.09 -10.89 -3.37
C ASN A 446 -21.95 -10.53 -4.60
N VAL A 447 -22.70 -9.44 -4.49
CA VAL A 447 -23.62 -8.96 -5.52
C VAL A 447 -22.81 -8.35 -6.67
N ILE A 448 -21.80 -7.54 -6.38
CA ILE A 448 -20.94 -6.88 -7.36
C ILE A 448 -19.47 -6.88 -6.89
N TYR A 449 -18.53 -6.93 -7.82
CA TYR A 449 -17.08 -6.88 -7.56
C TYR A 449 -16.64 -5.50 -7.04
N SER A 450 -15.73 -5.49 -6.07
CA SER A 450 -15.07 -4.30 -5.52
C SER A 450 -13.55 -4.46 -5.55
N LYS A 451 -12.79 -3.35 -5.68
CA LYS A 451 -11.32 -3.34 -5.85
C LYS A 451 -10.61 -4.16 -4.77
N TYR A 452 -11.06 -4.06 -3.52
CA TYR A 452 -10.51 -4.78 -2.37
C TYR A 452 -11.34 -5.99 -1.91
N GLY A 453 -12.34 -6.42 -2.68
CA GLY A 453 -13.18 -7.56 -2.32
C GLY A 453 -14.09 -7.32 -1.09
N SER A 454 -14.35 -6.06 -0.75
CA SER A 454 -15.31 -5.65 0.28
C SER A 454 -16.68 -6.27 0.02
N ARG A 455 -17.33 -6.71 1.10
CA ARG A 455 -18.64 -7.38 1.07
C ARG A 455 -19.70 -6.51 1.72
N ILE A 456 -20.95 -6.74 1.35
CA ILE A 456 -22.10 -6.15 2.04
C ILE A 456 -22.10 -6.67 3.47
N THR A 457 -22.10 -5.75 4.43
CA THR A 457 -22.09 -6.09 5.86
C THR A 457 -23.50 -6.25 6.39
N TYR A 458 -24.41 -5.34 6.02
CA TYR A 458 -25.81 -5.41 6.41
C TYR A 458 -26.75 -5.21 5.24
N SER A 459 -27.89 -5.88 5.30
CA SER A 459 -29.00 -5.64 4.38
C SER A 459 -30.35 -5.68 5.09
N ALA A 460 -31.35 -5.04 4.50
CA ALA A 460 -32.73 -5.06 4.96
C ALA A 460 -33.68 -5.14 3.76
N LYS A 461 -34.91 -5.64 3.97
CA LYS A 461 -35.94 -5.60 2.92
C LYS A 461 -36.25 -4.16 2.55
N ALA A 462 -36.41 -3.89 1.26
CA ALA A 462 -36.79 -2.59 0.74
C ALA A 462 -38.13 -2.67 0.01
N PRO A 463 -38.89 -1.56 -0.08
CA PRO A 463 -40.03 -1.48 -0.98
C PRO A 463 -39.61 -1.70 -2.42
N ILE A 464 -40.40 -2.47 -3.17
CA ILE A 464 -40.19 -2.68 -4.60
C ILE A 464 -40.52 -1.38 -5.34
N LYS A 465 -39.58 -0.92 -6.15
CA LYS A 465 -39.73 0.24 -7.03
C LYS A 465 -39.78 -0.25 -8.48
N SER A 466 -40.56 0.44 -9.32
CA SER A 466 -40.70 0.09 -10.74
C SER A 466 -39.47 0.53 -11.54
N ILE A 467 -38.37 -0.18 -11.36
CA ILE A 467 -37.09 0.08 -12.02
C ILE A 467 -36.90 -1.00 -13.10
N PRO A 468 -36.77 -0.64 -14.39
CA PRO A 468 -36.58 -1.63 -15.44
C PRO A 468 -35.17 -2.23 -15.33
N GLY A 469 -35.09 -3.56 -15.42
CA GLY A 469 -33.82 -4.27 -15.61
C GLY A 469 -33.46 -4.40 -17.10
N PRO A 470 -32.34 -5.05 -17.43
CA PRO A 470 -31.89 -5.13 -18.81
C PRO A 470 -32.78 -6.08 -19.62
N VAL A 471 -33.00 -5.75 -20.90
CA VAL A 471 -33.58 -6.68 -21.87
C VAL A 471 -32.45 -7.54 -22.40
N VAL A 472 -32.67 -8.86 -22.42
CA VAL A 472 -31.69 -9.83 -22.91
C VAL A 472 -32.32 -10.60 -24.05
N THR A 473 -31.60 -10.70 -25.16
CA THR A 473 -31.99 -11.50 -26.33
C THR A 473 -30.90 -12.51 -26.65
N ILE A 474 -31.30 -13.68 -27.14
CA ILE A 474 -30.40 -14.65 -27.77
C ILE A 474 -30.50 -14.39 -29.27
N GLU A 475 -29.47 -13.76 -29.84
CA GLU A 475 -29.41 -13.41 -31.26
C GLU A 475 -29.04 -14.63 -32.11
N ASN A 476 -28.21 -15.51 -31.56
CA ASN A 476 -27.79 -16.75 -32.21
C ASN A 476 -27.54 -17.85 -31.18
N ASP A 477 -27.95 -19.07 -31.51
CA ASP A 477 -27.64 -20.30 -30.77
C ASP A 477 -27.44 -21.43 -31.77
N THR A 478 -26.17 -21.75 -32.02
CA THR A 478 -25.78 -22.76 -33.00
C THR A 478 -24.79 -23.74 -32.39
N THR A 479 -24.89 -25.02 -32.73
CA THR A 479 -23.90 -26.03 -32.32
C THR A 479 -23.07 -26.47 -33.52
N LEU A 480 -21.74 -26.38 -33.40
CA LEU A 480 -20.76 -26.78 -34.41
C LEU A 480 -19.60 -27.50 -33.71
N ASP A 481 -19.15 -28.65 -34.24
CA ASP A 481 -17.95 -29.37 -33.76
C ASP A 481 -17.88 -29.56 -32.22
N GLN A 482 -18.96 -30.04 -31.61
CA GLN A 482 -19.11 -30.22 -30.15
C GLN A 482 -19.02 -28.94 -29.31
N LYS A 483 -19.06 -27.76 -29.93
CA LYS A 483 -19.17 -26.45 -29.29
C LYS A 483 -20.55 -25.84 -29.58
N ARG A 484 -21.21 -25.33 -28.55
CA ARG A 484 -22.40 -24.47 -28.66
C ARG A 484 -21.91 -23.02 -28.64
N ILE A 485 -22.25 -22.28 -29.69
CA ILE A 485 -21.92 -20.87 -29.88
C ILE A 485 -23.19 -20.06 -29.63
N LEU A 486 -23.10 -19.14 -28.67
CA LEU A 486 -24.19 -18.27 -28.25
C LEU A 486 -23.80 -16.81 -28.50
N GLU A 487 -24.70 -16.05 -29.11
CA GLU A 487 -24.61 -14.59 -29.22
C GLU A 487 -25.78 -13.98 -28.46
N ILE A 488 -25.45 -13.18 -27.45
CA ILE A 488 -26.38 -12.66 -26.45
C ILE A 488 -26.31 -11.14 -26.48
N GLY A 489 -27.44 -10.49 -26.75
CA GLY A 489 -27.58 -9.05 -26.65
C GLY A 489 -28.12 -8.65 -25.28
N ILE A 490 -27.44 -7.71 -24.61
CA ILE A 490 -27.86 -7.16 -23.32
C ILE A 490 -28.09 -5.66 -23.51
N PHE A 491 -29.34 -5.24 -23.39
CA PHE A 491 -29.81 -3.88 -23.71
C PHE A 491 -30.30 -3.17 -22.44
N PRO A 492 -29.57 -2.15 -21.96
CA PRO A 492 -30.03 -1.31 -20.87
C PRO A 492 -31.37 -0.65 -21.18
N GLN A 493 -32.27 -0.60 -20.20
CA GLN A 493 -33.60 0.03 -20.33
C GLN A 493 -33.71 1.36 -19.56
N ARG A 494 -32.60 1.80 -18.98
CA ARG A 494 -32.41 3.04 -18.23
C ARG A 494 -30.94 3.42 -18.33
N THR A 495 -30.58 4.63 -17.92
CA THR A 495 -29.18 5.05 -17.81
C THR A 495 -28.45 4.22 -16.77
N VAL A 496 -27.39 3.54 -17.18
CA VAL A 496 -26.56 2.68 -16.34
C VAL A 496 -25.09 2.91 -16.62
N ASN A 497 -24.25 2.63 -15.63
CA ASN A 497 -22.82 2.92 -15.67
C ASN A 497 -21.97 1.66 -15.68
N ARG A 498 -22.54 0.52 -15.27
CA ARG A 498 -21.78 -0.71 -15.06
C ARG A 498 -22.66 -1.94 -15.22
N LEU A 499 -22.13 -2.94 -15.92
CA LEU A 499 -22.69 -4.28 -16.03
C LEU A 499 -21.62 -5.29 -15.60
N ASP A 500 -21.89 -6.05 -14.53
CA ASP A 500 -21.11 -7.22 -14.18
C ASP A 500 -21.84 -8.49 -14.61
N VAL A 501 -21.13 -9.36 -15.33
CA VAL A 501 -21.66 -10.65 -15.78
C VAL A 501 -20.92 -11.78 -15.10
N TYR A 502 -21.67 -12.65 -14.45
CA TYR A 502 -21.18 -13.86 -13.81
C TYR A 502 -21.71 -15.09 -14.54
N THR A 503 -20.90 -16.13 -14.58
CA THR A 503 -21.26 -17.44 -15.09
C THR A 503 -20.99 -18.50 -14.02
N ASP A 504 -21.75 -19.59 -14.09
CA ASP A 504 -21.53 -20.76 -13.25
C ASP A 504 -20.19 -21.46 -13.61
N LYS A 505 -19.96 -22.66 -13.09
CA LYS A 505 -18.77 -23.47 -13.43
C LYS A 505 -18.80 -24.03 -14.87
N THR A 506 -19.70 -23.57 -15.73
CA THR A 506 -19.77 -23.97 -17.13
C THR A 506 -18.44 -23.60 -17.82
N PRO A 507 -17.73 -24.57 -18.43
CA PRO A 507 -16.52 -24.27 -19.19
C PRO A 507 -16.85 -23.31 -20.34
N VAL A 508 -16.10 -22.22 -20.44
CA VAL A 508 -16.18 -21.26 -21.55
C VAL A 508 -14.84 -21.35 -22.27
N SER A 509 -14.85 -21.83 -23.51
CA SER A 509 -13.61 -21.98 -24.30
C SER A 509 -13.22 -20.69 -25.00
N GLU A 510 -14.20 -19.93 -25.48
CA GLU A 510 -14.01 -18.66 -26.18
C GLU A 510 -15.09 -17.69 -25.72
N ALA A 511 -14.74 -16.42 -25.55
CA ALA A 511 -15.69 -15.37 -25.23
C ALA A 511 -15.23 -14.05 -25.85
N SER A 512 -16.17 -13.25 -26.35
CA SER A 512 -15.90 -11.88 -26.76
C SER A 512 -17.01 -10.94 -26.30
N VAL A 513 -16.64 -9.73 -25.88
CA VAL A 513 -17.56 -8.68 -25.44
C VAL A 513 -17.40 -7.50 -26.40
N ASN A 514 -18.48 -7.11 -27.07
CA ASN A 514 -18.48 -6.03 -28.07
C ASN A 514 -17.39 -6.21 -29.15
N GLY A 515 -17.10 -7.46 -29.53
CA GLY A 515 -16.07 -7.80 -30.51
C GLY A 515 -14.64 -7.89 -29.97
N ILE A 516 -14.42 -7.59 -28.67
CA ILE A 516 -13.12 -7.75 -28.02
C ILE A 516 -13.03 -9.16 -27.42
N GLU A 517 -12.05 -9.94 -27.85
CA GLU A 517 -11.84 -11.31 -27.36
C GLU A 517 -11.24 -11.32 -25.96
N LEU A 518 -11.78 -12.17 -25.08
CA LEU A 518 -11.18 -12.45 -23.77
C LEU A 518 -10.09 -13.49 -23.92
N SER A 519 -8.93 -13.25 -23.29
CA SER A 519 -7.78 -14.14 -23.44
C SER A 519 -8.06 -15.56 -22.92
N GLU A 520 -7.49 -16.56 -23.59
CA GLU A 520 -7.64 -17.97 -23.18
C GLU A 520 -7.10 -18.21 -21.75
N PHE A 521 -6.01 -17.51 -21.40
CA PHE A 521 -5.45 -17.58 -20.05
C PHE A 521 -6.44 -17.06 -19.00
N TYR A 522 -7.06 -15.91 -19.23
CA TYR A 522 -8.09 -15.37 -18.34
C TYR A 522 -9.26 -16.33 -18.22
N LEU A 523 -9.78 -16.84 -19.34
CA LEU A 523 -10.91 -17.77 -19.34
C LEU A 523 -10.60 -19.05 -18.54
N LYS A 524 -9.37 -19.56 -18.56
CA LYS A 524 -8.96 -20.72 -17.75
C LYS A 524 -8.83 -20.42 -16.26
N GLN A 525 -8.38 -19.22 -15.89
CA GLN A 525 -8.09 -18.84 -14.50
C GLN A 525 -9.24 -18.12 -13.79
N ARG A 526 -10.28 -17.73 -14.53
CA ARG A 526 -11.40 -16.95 -13.97
C ARG A 526 -12.13 -17.70 -12.85
N GLY A 527 -12.65 -16.92 -11.90
CA GLY A 527 -13.67 -17.39 -10.95
C GLY A 527 -15.05 -17.46 -11.61
N THR A 528 -16.09 -17.06 -10.88
CA THR A 528 -17.45 -16.97 -11.45
C THR A 528 -17.68 -15.69 -12.26
N ARG A 529 -16.87 -14.63 -12.06
CA ARG A 529 -16.97 -13.40 -12.86
C ARG A 529 -16.47 -13.67 -14.28
N LEU A 530 -17.29 -13.35 -15.28
CA LEU A 530 -16.93 -13.44 -16.68
C LEU A 530 -16.32 -12.12 -17.19
N PHE A 531 -16.97 -10.99 -16.94
CA PHE A 531 -16.42 -9.66 -17.24
C PHE A 531 -17.17 -8.57 -16.48
N THR A 532 -16.59 -7.36 -16.49
CA THR A 532 -17.25 -6.12 -16.11
C THR A 532 -17.19 -5.19 -17.30
N HIS A 533 -18.32 -4.62 -17.71
CA HIS A 533 -18.40 -3.60 -18.74
C HIS A 533 -18.83 -2.28 -18.09
N TYR A 534 -17.94 -1.28 -18.13
CA TYR A 534 -18.27 0.09 -17.75
C TYR A 534 -18.95 0.76 -18.95
N ILE A 535 -20.25 1.03 -18.82
CA ILE A 535 -21.10 1.42 -19.94
C ILE A 535 -21.00 2.93 -20.15
N SER A 536 -20.61 3.33 -21.36
CA SER A 536 -20.66 4.70 -21.87
C SER A 536 -21.83 4.85 -22.83
N ASP A 537 -22.42 6.05 -22.90
CA ASP A 537 -23.54 6.40 -23.80
C ASP A 537 -24.75 5.46 -23.75
N ASN A 538 -24.87 4.69 -22.66
CA ASN A 538 -25.89 3.67 -22.47
C ASN A 538 -25.88 2.57 -23.54
N ASP A 539 -24.72 2.28 -24.10
CA ASP A 539 -24.51 1.29 -25.16
C ASP A 539 -24.89 -0.14 -24.73
N SER A 540 -25.35 -0.92 -25.70
CA SER A 540 -25.64 -2.35 -25.51
C SER A 540 -24.36 -3.18 -25.34
N THR A 541 -24.48 -4.29 -24.64
CA THR A 541 -23.39 -5.27 -24.52
C THR A 541 -23.72 -6.51 -25.35
N MET A 542 -22.89 -6.77 -26.37
CA MET A 542 -22.95 -7.95 -27.21
C MET A 542 -21.94 -8.98 -26.72
N LEU A 543 -22.45 -10.10 -26.19
CA LEU A 543 -21.64 -11.18 -25.65
C LEU A 543 -21.70 -12.37 -26.60
N LYS A 544 -20.54 -12.82 -27.08
CA LYS A 544 -20.39 -14.09 -27.78
C LYS A 544 -19.68 -15.09 -26.88
N LEU A 545 -20.21 -16.31 -26.80
CA LEU A 545 -19.67 -17.39 -25.98
C LEU A 545 -19.55 -18.68 -26.80
N SER A 546 -18.51 -19.45 -26.51
CA SER A 546 -18.37 -20.84 -26.93
C SER A 546 -18.29 -21.73 -25.69
N ILE A 547 -19.23 -22.65 -25.56
CA ILE A 547 -19.34 -23.61 -24.45
C ILE A 547 -19.47 -25.05 -24.98
N PRO A 548 -19.22 -26.09 -24.18
CA PRO A 548 -19.44 -27.47 -24.62
C PRO A 548 -20.87 -27.73 -25.09
N ALA A 549 -21.03 -28.51 -26.16
CA ALA A 549 -22.35 -28.91 -26.65
C ALA A 549 -23.17 -29.61 -25.56
N GLY A 550 -24.44 -29.20 -25.42
CA GLY A 550 -25.35 -29.73 -24.39
C GLY A 550 -25.14 -29.17 -22.98
N ALA A 551 -24.17 -28.27 -22.77
CA ALA A 551 -24.04 -27.56 -21.49
C ALA A 551 -25.11 -26.48 -21.34
N GLU A 552 -25.66 -26.37 -20.13
CA GLU A 552 -26.53 -25.26 -19.73
C GLU A 552 -25.70 -24.02 -19.45
N LEU A 553 -26.15 -22.87 -19.96
CA LEU A 553 -25.59 -21.57 -19.67
C LEU A 553 -26.46 -20.87 -18.63
N ASN A 554 -25.89 -20.66 -17.45
CA ASN A 554 -26.45 -19.77 -16.44
C ASN A 554 -25.60 -18.50 -16.36
N LEU A 555 -26.22 -17.36 -16.65
CA LEU A 555 -25.62 -16.04 -16.46
C LEU A 555 -26.37 -15.30 -15.36
N THR A 556 -25.63 -14.66 -14.46
CA THR A 556 -26.18 -13.67 -13.54
C THR A 556 -25.65 -12.30 -13.93
N LEU A 557 -26.57 -11.39 -14.21
CA LEU A 557 -26.31 -10.02 -14.63
C LEU A 557 -26.57 -9.08 -13.46
N TYR A 558 -25.64 -8.19 -13.19
CA TYR A 558 -25.84 -7.07 -12.28
C TYR A 558 -25.59 -5.77 -13.02
N GLU A 559 -26.66 -5.02 -13.24
CA GLU A 559 -26.63 -3.72 -13.90
C GLU A 559 -26.78 -2.62 -12.84
N ALA A 560 -25.88 -1.64 -12.84
CA ALA A 560 -25.81 -0.59 -11.82
C ALA A 560 -25.83 0.82 -12.43
N SER A 561 -26.55 1.72 -11.76
CA SER A 561 -26.50 3.18 -12.01
C SER A 561 -26.14 3.92 -10.73
N ASN A 562 -25.41 5.03 -10.86
CA ASN A 562 -24.90 5.82 -9.73
C ASN A 562 -25.80 7.03 -9.41
N ASP A 563 -27.11 6.84 -9.46
CA ASP A 563 -28.10 7.91 -9.32
C ASP A 563 -29.04 7.71 -8.13
N LEU A 564 -28.73 6.80 -7.19
CA LEU A 564 -29.63 6.44 -6.09
C LEU A 564 -30.19 7.65 -5.33
N LEU A 565 -29.33 8.60 -4.99
CA LEU A 565 -29.69 9.78 -4.20
C LEU A 565 -30.45 10.85 -5.01
N LYS A 566 -30.45 10.74 -6.34
CA LYS A 566 -31.10 11.69 -7.26
C LYS A 566 -32.30 11.08 -7.99
N HIS A 567 -32.49 9.76 -7.90
CA HIS A 567 -33.48 9.04 -8.68
C HIS A 567 -34.91 9.36 -8.18
N PRO A 568 -35.87 9.75 -9.05
CA PRO A 568 -37.20 10.22 -8.63
C PRO A 568 -38.05 9.24 -7.81
N LEU A 569 -37.82 7.94 -7.98
CA LEU A 569 -38.52 6.89 -7.21
C LEU A 569 -37.91 6.62 -5.83
N MET A 570 -36.77 7.23 -5.52
CA MET A 570 -36.03 7.04 -4.27
C MET A 570 -36.24 8.22 -3.34
N GLU A 571 -36.79 7.96 -2.17
CA GLU A 571 -37.02 8.97 -1.13
C GLU A 571 -35.92 8.81 -0.06
N ILE A 572 -34.70 9.21 -0.40
CA ILE A 572 -33.53 9.15 0.50
C ILE A 572 -33.13 10.60 0.84
N PRO A 573 -33.01 10.97 2.13
CA PRO A 573 -32.56 12.30 2.49
C PRO A 573 -31.12 12.54 2.02
N PRO A 574 -30.72 13.80 1.74
CA PRO A 574 -29.34 14.13 1.41
C PRO A 574 -28.37 13.57 2.46
N ARG A 575 -27.18 13.15 2.00
CA ARG A 575 -26.11 12.70 2.88
C ARG A 575 -25.66 13.88 3.77
N PRO A 576 -25.51 13.69 5.09
CA PRO A 576 -24.97 14.70 6.01
C PRO A 576 -23.58 15.19 5.58
N GLU A 577 -23.22 16.43 5.92
CA GLU A 577 -21.94 17.05 5.53
C GLU A 577 -20.70 16.39 6.18
N ASP A 578 -20.88 15.78 7.35
CA ASP A 578 -19.89 14.98 8.07
C ASP A 578 -19.79 13.54 7.56
N ASN A 579 -20.49 13.20 6.48
CA ASN A 579 -20.48 11.90 5.83
C ASN A 579 -20.07 12.01 4.35
N ILE A 580 -19.32 11.04 3.85
CA ILE A 580 -18.96 10.93 2.42
C ILE A 580 -19.34 9.56 1.86
N PRO A 581 -19.57 9.43 0.54
CA PRO A 581 -19.66 8.12 -0.09
C PRO A 581 -18.44 7.27 0.22
N MET A 582 -18.65 6.03 0.65
CA MET A 582 -17.59 5.09 0.93
C MET A 582 -16.76 4.80 -0.33
N PRO A 583 -15.42 4.96 -0.28
CA PRO A 583 -14.53 4.74 -1.42
C PRO A 583 -14.37 3.24 -1.73
N PHE A 584 -13.85 2.91 -2.92
CA PHE A 584 -13.49 1.54 -3.37
C PHE A 584 -14.61 0.51 -3.50
N VAL A 585 -15.85 0.87 -3.18
CA VAL A 585 -17.04 0.03 -3.31
C VAL A 585 -18.05 0.70 -4.24
N LEU A 586 -18.88 -0.10 -4.91
CA LEU A 586 -20.02 0.47 -5.61
C LEU A 586 -21.00 1.01 -4.56
N ASN A 587 -21.28 2.30 -4.62
CA ASN A 587 -22.07 3.01 -3.64
C ASN A 587 -22.97 4.04 -4.31
N ASP A 588 -23.99 4.51 -3.60
CA ASP A 588 -25.01 5.43 -4.10
C ASP A 588 -25.65 4.91 -5.40
N ALA A 589 -25.83 3.58 -5.43
CA ALA A 589 -26.18 2.85 -6.63
C ALA A 589 -27.52 2.12 -6.55
N ILE A 590 -28.19 2.08 -7.71
CA ILE A 590 -29.36 1.24 -7.97
C ILE A 590 -28.90 0.06 -8.81
N ILE A 591 -29.00 -1.14 -8.24
CA ILE A 591 -28.55 -2.39 -8.82
C ILE A 591 -29.76 -3.25 -9.19
N THR A 592 -29.83 -3.65 -10.46
CA THR A 592 -30.80 -4.62 -10.98
C THR A 592 -30.10 -5.96 -11.22
N LYS A 593 -30.60 -7.02 -10.59
CA LYS A 593 -30.14 -8.40 -10.81
C LYS A 593 -31.11 -9.11 -11.76
N LYS A 594 -30.55 -9.83 -12.73
CA LYS A 594 -31.31 -10.68 -13.65
C LYS A 594 -30.53 -11.95 -13.98
N THR A 595 -31.22 -13.07 -14.07
CA THR A 595 -30.64 -14.38 -14.35
C THR A 595 -31.11 -14.85 -15.71
N ILE A 596 -30.18 -15.36 -16.51
CA ILE A 596 -30.48 -16.05 -17.77
C ILE A 596 -30.15 -17.52 -17.56
N ARG A 597 -31.08 -18.40 -17.92
CA ARG A 597 -30.85 -19.86 -17.98
C ARG A 597 -31.21 -20.32 -19.39
N HIS A 598 -30.25 -20.88 -20.13
CA HIS A 598 -30.41 -21.22 -21.55
C HIS A 598 -29.61 -22.45 -21.99
#